data_AF-A0A7J7EEH7-F1
#
_entry.id   AF-A0A7J7EEH7-F1
#
_cell.length_a   1.000
_cell.length_b   1.000
_cell.length_c   1.000
_cell.angle_alpha   90.00
_cell.angle_beta   90.00
_cell.angle_gamma   90.00
#
_symmetry.space_group_name_H-M   'P 1'
#
loop_
_entity.id
_entity.type
_entity.pdbx_description
1 polymer ?
#
loop_
_entity_poly.entity_id
_entity_poly.type
_entity_poly.pdbx_seq_one_letter_code
_entity_poly.pdbx_strand_id
1 'polypeptide(L)'
;MQTPQKSASLRPFKQRKSLATRQEEVAGIRAKFPNKIPVVVERYPREQVLPPLDKTKFLVPQELTMTQFLGIIRSRMVLGAPEAFYLLVNNRNVVSMSVTMAEIYRDYRDEDGFLYVTYASQEVFGGLASAAPGDGAARGVDPAVFSSPCQHLDL
;
A
#
# COMPACT_ATOMS: atom_id res chain seq x y z
N MET A 1 30.92 -3.72 27.05
CA MET A 1 30.04 -4.82 26.58
C MET A 1 28.87 -4.19 25.82
N GLN A 2 28.43 -4.84 24.74
CA GLN A 2 27.67 -4.28 23.62
C GLN A 2 26.41 -3.48 23.96
N THR A 3 26.20 -2.33 23.32
CA THR A 3 24.88 -1.74 23.08
C THR A 3 24.40 -2.16 21.68
N PRO A 4 23.37 -3.02 21.55
CA PRO A 4 22.84 -3.38 20.24
C PRO A 4 21.90 -2.26 19.74
N GLN A 5 22.46 -1.23 19.13
CA GLN A 5 21.70 -0.21 18.39
C GLN A 5 21.71 -0.53 16.89
N LYS A 6 20.85 -1.46 16.42
CA LYS A 6 20.50 -1.57 14.98
C LYS A 6 19.33 -2.52 14.71
N SER A 7 18.15 -2.30 15.30
CA SER A 7 16.93 -3.05 14.91
C SER A 7 15.61 -2.38 15.30
N ALA A 8 15.61 -1.07 15.54
CA ALA A 8 14.36 -0.33 15.80
C ALA A 8 13.51 -0.12 14.52
N SER A 9 14.03 -0.47 13.35
CA SER A 9 13.48 -0.15 12.03
C SER A 9 12.51 -1.19 11.45
N LEU A 10 12.32 -2.34 12.11
CA LEU A 10 11.51 -3.47 11.58
C LEU A 10 10.15 -3.65 12.27
N ARG A 11 9.90 -2.95 13.38
CA ARG A 11 8.64 -3.10 14.11
C ARG A 11 7.59 -2.12 13.56
N PRO A 12 6.40 -2.60 13.14
CA PRO A 12 5.32 -1.76 12.63
C PRO A 12 5.03 -0.60 13.58
N PHE A 13 4.69 0.57 13.05
CA PHE A 13 4.40 1.76 13.86
C PHE A 13 3.39 1.49 14.99
N LYS A 14 2.41 0.61 14.76
CA LYS A 14 1.43 0.17 15.77
C LYS A 14 2.02 -0.57 16.97
N GLN A 15 3.14 -1.27 16.81
CA GLN A 15 3.81 -1.97 17.91
C GLN A 15 4.77 -1.07 18.70
N ARG A 16 5.07 0.12 18.19
CA ARG A 16 6.01 1.05 18.84
C ARG A 16 5.35 1.97 19.86
N LYS A 17 4.04 2.20 19.77
CA LYS A 17 3.28 3.12 20.62
C LYS A 17 1.93 2.51 21.02
N SER A 18 1.41 2.85 22.19
CA SER A 18 0.05 2.49 22.58
C SER A 18 -0.97 3.22 21.69
N LEU A 19 -2.19 2.67 21.59
CA LEU A 19 -3.28 3.25 20.80
C LEU A 19 -3.68 4.64 21.34
N ALA A 20 -3.75 4.79 22.67
CA ALA A 20 -4.05 6.07 23.30
C ALA A 20 -3.06 7.19 22.90
N THR A 21 -1.76 6.91 22.91
CA THR A 21 -0.74 7.89 22.49
C THR A 21 -0.86 8.24 21.00
N ARG A 22 -1.17 7.25 20.15
CA ARG A 22 -1.36 7.50 18.71
C ARG A 22 -2.58 8.37 18.45
N GLN A 23 -3.68 8.13 19.15
CA GLN A 23 -4.90 8.93 19.06
C GLN A 23 -4.67 10.38 19.51
N GLU A 24 -3.95 10.58 20.62
CA GLU A 24 -3.59 11.92 21.09
C GLU A 24 -2.70 12.66 20.07
N GLU A 25 -1.74 11.97 19.47
CA GLU A 25 -0.92 12.54 18.38
C GLU A 25 -1.78 12.95 17.19
N VAL A 26 -2.70 12.10 16.74
CA VAL A 26 -3.61 12.42 15.62
C VAL A 26 -4.52 13.60 16.00
N ALA A 27 -5.07 13.61 17.21
CA ALA A 27 -5.92 14.70 17.68
C ALA A 27 -5.16 16.03 17.65
N GLY A 28 -3.93 16.06 18.16
CA GLY A 28 -3.07 17.24 18.12
C GLY A 28 -2.68 17.67 16.70
N ILE A 29 -2.39 16.71 15.82
CA ILE A 29 -2.09 16.99 14.41
C ILE A 29 -3.31 17.57 13.70
N ARG A 30 -4.49 16.98 13.86
CA ARG A 30 -5.73 17.44 13.21
C ARG A 30 -6.18 18.79 13.73
N ALA A 31 -5.95 19.09 15.02
CA ALA A 31 -6.20 20.42 15.57
C ALA A 31 -5.28 21.48 14.95
N LYS A 32 -4.00 21.16 14.72
CA LYS A 32 -3.03 22.09 14.10
C LYS A 32 -3.16 22.18 12.58
N PHE A 33 -3.53 21.09 11.93
CA PHE A 33 -3.58 20.94 10.47
C PHE A 33 -4.86 20.22 10.05
N PRO A 34 -6.03 20.89 10.11
CA PRO A 34 -7.33 20.25 9.84
C PRO A 34 -7.47 19.76 8.39
N ASN A 35 -6.75 20.38 7.44
CA ASN A 35 -6.78 20.03 6.03
C ASN A 35 -5.69 19.00 5.62
N LYS A 36 -4.93 18.48 6.59
CA LYS A 36 -3.88 17.49 6.34
C LYS A 36 -4.20 16.16 7.00
N ILE A 37 -3.84 15.10 6.29
CA ILE A 37 -4.07 13.72 6.68
C ILE A 37 -2.74 13.13 7.15
N PRO A 38 -2.68 12.57 8.37
CA PRO A 38 -1.49 11.90 8.87
C PRO A 38 -1.37 10.50 8.24
N VAL A 39 -0.36 10.34 7.39
CA VAL A 39 -0.09 9.09 6.65
C VAL A 39 1.23 8.49 7.11
N VAL A 40 1.21 7.21 7.45
CA VAL A 40 2.38 6.41 7.78
C VAL A 40 2.70 5.50 6.61
N VAL A 41 3.86 5.70 5.99
CA VAL A 41 4.35 4.92 4.84
C VAL A 41 5.47 4.01 5.31
N GLU A 42 5.26 2.71 5.19
CA GLU A 42 6.21 1.66 5.56
C GLU A 42 6.65 0.85 4.35
N ARG A 43 7.84 0.26 4.41
CA ARG A 43 8.34 -0.66 3.39
C ARG A 43 7.65 -2.01 3.56
N TYR A 44 7.22 -2.64 2.46
CA TYR A 44 6.71 -4.00 2.54
C TYR A 44 7.82 -4.95 3.04
N PRO A 45 7.57 -5.86 4.00
CA PRO A 45 8.62 -6.66 4.62
C PRO A 45 9.33 -7.62 3.65
N ARG A 46 8.67 -8.03 2.56
CA ARG A 46 9.29 -8.83 1.49
C ARG A 46 9.94 -7.97 0.39
N GLU A 47 9.82 -6.65 0.47
CA GLU A 47 10.46 -5.76 -0.48
C GLU A 47 11.97 -5.78 -0.27
N GLN A 48 12.74 -6.13 -1.29
CA GLN A 48 14.20 -6.14 -1.26
C GLN A 48 14.84 -5.17 -2.24
N VAL A 49 14.09 -4.73 -3.26
CA VAL A 49 14.58 -3.93 -4.37
C VAL A 49 14.51 -2.44 -4.04
N LEU A 50 13.36 -1.97 -3.54
CA LEU A 50 13.16 -0.54 -3.29
C LEU A 50 13.96 -0.03 -2.07
N PRO A 51 14.61 1.14 -2.18
CA PRO A 51 15.34 1.74 -1.07
C PRO A 51 14.39 2.19 0.05
N PRO A 52 14.87 2.23 1.31
CA PRO A 52 14.07 2.77 2.42
C PRO A 52 13.86 4.28 2.28
N LEU A 53 12.69 4.75 2.69
CA LEU A 53 12.40 6.19 2.80
C LEU A 53 13.08 6.80 4.02
N ASP A 54 13.65 8.01 3.88
CA ASP A 54 14.19 8.79 5.02
C ASP A 54 13.14 9.12 6.08
N LYS A 55 11.89 9.31 5.64
CA LYS A 55 10.75 9.65 6.49
C LYS A 55 9.61 8.70 6.20
N THR A 56 9.05 8.10 7.26
CA THR A 56 7.88 7.21 7.18
C THR A 56 6.58 7.92 7.53
N LYS A 57 6.61 9.16 8.03
CA LYS A 57 5.41 9.91 8.40
C LYS A 57 5.26 11.14 7.51
N PHE A 58 4.10 11.28 6.90
CA PHE A 58 3.77 12.34 5.95
C PHE A 58 2.48 13.02 6.37
N LEU A 59 2.44 14.34 6.19
CA LEU A 59 1.22 15.14 6.33
C LEU A 59 0.76 15.53 4.95
N VAL A 60 -0.24 14.81 4.44
CA VAL A 60 -0.67 14.89 3.06
C VAL A 60 -1.93 15.76 2.98
N PRO A 61 -1.98 16.81 2.14
CA PRO A 61 -3.21 17.56 1.91
C PRO A 61 -4.35 16.64 1.44
N GLN A 62 -5.56 16.86 1.96
CA GLN A 62 -6.71 16.00 1.68
C GLN A 62 -7.15 16.01 0.20
N GLU A 63 -6.86 17.09 -0.52
CA GLU A 63 -7.18 17.29 -1.94
C GLU A 63 -6.25 16.53 -2.89
N LEU A 64 -5.10 16.04 -2.42
CA LEU A 64 -4.18 15.29 -3.27
C LEU A 64 -4.81 13.96 -3.69
N THR A 65 -4.54 13.56 -4.91
CA THR A 65 -4.95 12.25 -5.43
C THR A 65 -3.89 11.19 -5.13
N MET A 66 -4.29 9.91 -5.14
CA MET A 66 -3.36 8.78 -5.00
C MET A 66 -2.23 8.84 -6.03
N THR A 67 -2.52 9.25 -7.27
CA THR A 67 -1.51 9.47 -8.32
C THR A 67 -0.46 10.50 -7.90
N GLN A 68 -0.90 11.65 -7.38
CA GLN A 68 0.01 12.70 -6.92
C GLN A 68 0.84 12.24 -5.72
N PHE A 69 0.22 11.52 -4.78
CA PHE A 69 0.91 10.95 -3.64
C PHE A 69 1.99 9.95 -4.05
N LEU A 70 1.71 9.07 -5.03
CA LEU A 70 2.67 8.15 -5.61
C LEU A 70 3.87 8.91 -6.20
N GLY A 71 3.63 10.00 -6.93
CA GLY A 71 4.69 10.87 -7.46
C GLY A 71 5.58 11.48 -6.36
N ILE A 72 5.00 11.90 -5.25
CA ILE A 72 5.76 12.42 -4.09
C ILE A 72 6.65 11.32 -3.50
N ILE A 73 6.10 10.13 -3.26
CA ILE A 73 6.87 9.00 -2.70
C ILE A 73 8.02 8.61 -3.63
N ARG A 74 7.76 8.59 -4.95
CA ARG A 74 8.78 8.32 -5.97
C ARG A 74 9.94 9.32 -5.90
N SER A 75 9.62 10.61 -5.83
CA SER A 75 10.62 11.67 -5.72
C SER A 75 11.44 11.56 -4.43
N ARG A 76 10.84 11.05 -3.34
CA ARG A 76 11.50 10.87 -2.05
C ARG A 76 12.41 9.65 -1.98
N MET A 77 12.11 8.59 -2.72
CA MET A 77 12.96 7.39 -2.78
C MET A 77 14.24 7.60 -3.61
N VAL A 78 14.39 8.77 -4.27
CA VAL A 78 15.52 9.09 -5.16
C VAL A 78 15.72 7.99 -6.21
N LEU A 79 14.62 7.44 -6.73
CA LEU A 79 14.67 6.40 -7.77
C LEU A 79 15.17 7.04 -9.08
N GLY A 80 16.37 6.66 -9.51
CA GLY A 80 16.98 7.14 -10.75
C GLY A 80 16.39 6.49 -12.02
N ALA A 81 15.66 5.39 -11.88
CA ALA A 81 15.09 4.61 -12.98
C ALA A 81 13.55 4.55 -12.93
N PRO A 82 12.86 4.21 -14.03
CA PRO A 82 11.43 3.96 -14.05
C PRO A 82 11.04 2.60 -13.44
N GLU A 83 11.54 2.30 -12.24
CA GLU A 83 11.07 1.14 -11.50
C GLU A 83 9.62 1.37 -11.07
N ALA A 84 8.73 0.51 -11.55
CA ALA A 84 7.33 0.52 -11.19
C ALA A 84 7.16 -0.03 -9.77
N PHE A 85 6.58 0.78 -8.90
CA PHE A 85 6.19 0.38 -7.55
C PHE A 85 4.73 0.72 -7.29
N TYR A 86 4.13 0.02 -6.35
CA TYR A 86 2.74 0.16 -5.96
C TYR A 86 2.63 0.55 -4.50
N LEU A 87 1.55 1.25 -4.19
CA LEU A 87 1.16 1.60 -2.82
C LEU A 87 -0.06 0.76 -2.43
N LEU A 88 0.02 0.17 -1.25
CA LEU A 88 -1.06 -0.57 -0.61
C LEU A 88 -1.54 0.27 0.58
N VAL A 89 -2.82 0.61 0.62
CA VAL A 89 -3.41 1.33 1.75
C VAL A 89 -4.05 0.32 2.69
N ASN A 90 -3.65 0.34 3.96
CA ASN A 90 -4.09 -0.60 4.98
C ASN A 90 -3.96 -2.07 4.51
N ASN A 91 -2.80 -2.39 3.92
CA ASN A 91 -2.49 -3.68 3.30
C ASN A 91 -3.38 -4.11 2.12
N ARG A 92 -4.20 -3.21 1.55
CA ARG A 92 -5.02 -3.46 0.37
C ARG A 92 -4.54 -2.65 -0.83
N ASN A 93 -4.61 -3.23 -2.03
CA ASN A 93 -4.35 -2.49 -3.25
C ASN A 93 -5.51 -1.53 -3.51
N VAL A 94 -5.20 -0.24 -3.66
CA VAL A 94 -6.18 0.75 -4.08
C VAL A 94 -6.16 0.83 -5.60
N VAL A 95 -7.21 0.27 -6.21
CA VAL A 95 -7.32 0.15 -7.67
C VAL A 95 -7.55 1.52 -8.34
N SER A 96 -8.10 2.48 -7.61
CA SER A 96 -8.50 3.79 -8.15
C SER A 96 -7.48 4.88 -7.86
N MET A 97 -6.61 5.16 -8.82
CA MET A 97 -5.54 6.17 -8.73
C MET A 97 -6.05 7.63 -8.75
N SER A 98 -7.31 7.83 -9.16
CA SER A 98 -7.97 9.14 -9.22
C SER A 98 -8.60 9.56 -7.88
N VAL A 99 -8.70 8.65 -6.91
CA VAL A 99 -9.32 8.93 -5.62
C VAL A 99 -8.44 9.88 -4.81
N THR A 100 -9.09 10.81 -4.08
CA THR A 100 -8.41 11.77 -3.22
C THR A 100 -8.01 11.14 -1.89
N MET A 101 -6.98 11.69 -1.25
CA MET A 101 -6.53 11.25 0.06
C MET A 101 -7.63 11.42 1.11
N ALA A 102 -8.52 12.41 0.95
CA ALA A 102 -9.71 12.59 1.78
C ALA A 102 -10.61 11.34 1.78
N GLU A 103 -10.93 10.83 0.60
CA GLU A 103 -11.78 9.64 0.45
C GLU A 103 -11.06 8.38 0.94
N ILE A 104 -9.79 8.20 0.57
CA ILE A 104 -8.99 7.09 1.10
C ILE A 104 -8.93 7.12 2.63
N TYR A 105 -8.78 8.29 3.22
CA TYR A 105 -8.77 8.43 4.67
C TYR A 105 -10.13 8.13 5.31
N ARG A 106 -11.24 8.50 4.68
CA ARG A 106 -12.57 8.17 5.19
C ARG A 106 -12.78 6.65 5.23
N ASP A 107 -12.37 5.96 4.18
CA ASP A 107 -12.66 4.55 3.96
C ASP A 107 -11.63 3.59 4.57
N TYR A 108 -10.35 4.00 4.69
CA TYR A 108 -9.23 3.13 5.07
C TYR A 108 -8.41 3.63 6.26
N ARG A 109 -8.78 4.72 6.93
CA ARG A 109 -8.11 5.12 8.18
C ARG A 109 -8.21 4.03 9.23
N ASP A 110 -7.22 4.01 10.09
CA ASP A 110 -7.23 3.14 11.25
C ASP A 110 -7.96 3.76 12.45
N GLU A 111 -8.24 2.95 13.47
CA GLU A 111 -8.86 3.39 14.73
C GLU A 111 -7.97 4.36 15.53
N ASP A 112 -6.66 4.30 15.29
CA ASP A 112 -5.71 5.29 15.80
C ASP A 112 -5.89 6.68 15.16
N GLY A 113 -6.51 6.74 13.97
CA GLY A 113 -6.69 7.95 13.16
C GLY A 113 -5.54 8.22 12.17
N PHE A 114 -4.56 7.32 12.05
CA PHE A 114 -3.53 7.35 11.00
C PHE A 114 -4.00 6.58 9.77
N LEU A 115 -3.51 6.98 8.59
CA LEU A 115 -3.59 6.16 7.38
C LEU A 115 -2.30 5.37 7.21
N TYR A 116 -2.39 4.04 7.18
CA TYR A 116 -1.22 3.19 6.95
C TYR A 116 -1.11 2.87 5.46
N VAL A 117 0.08 3.08 4.90
CA VAL A 117 0.40 2.81 3.50
C VAL A 117 1.67 1.99 3.47
N THR A 118 1.74 1.02 2.58
CA THR A 118 2.90 0.18 2.38
C THR A 118 3.31 0.22 0.93
N TYR A 119 4.59 0.40 0.64
CA TYR A 119 5.10 0.37 -0.74
C TYR A 119 5.81 -0.94 -1.04
N ALA A 120 5.64 -1.43 -2.27
CA ALA A 120 6.29 -2.62 -2.81
C ALA A 120 6.57 -2.45 -4.31
N SER A 121 7.60 -3.11 -4.81
CA SER A 121 7.96 -3.19 -6.23
C SER A 121 6.99 -4.09 -6.99
N GLN A 122 6.89 -3.88 -8.30
CA GLN A 122 6.09 -4.73 -9.18
C GLN A 122 6.49 -6.21 -9.11
N GLU A 123 7.79 -6.50 -8.93
CA GLU A 123 8.31 -7.86 -8.85
C GLU A 123 7.76 -8.62 -7.63
N VAL A 124 7.61 -7.92 -6.50
CA VAL A 124 7.03 -8.48 -5.27
C VAL A 124 5.50 -8.61 -5.38
N PHE A 125 4.85 -7.69 -6.11
CA PHE A 125 3.40 -7.74 -6.33
C PHE A 125 2.98 -8.87 -7.30
N GLY A 126 3.79 -9.16 -8.33
CA GLY A 126 3.55 -10.28 -9.25
C GLY A 126 3.52 -11.64 -8.55
N GLY A 127 4.24 -11.79 -7.43
CA GLY A 127 4.20 -12.99 -6.59
C GLY A 127 3.00 -13.08 -5.63
N LEU A 128 2.29 -11.99 -5.38
CA LEU A 128 1.10 -11.95 -4.49
C LEU A 128 -0.20 -12.32 -5.24
N ALA A 129 -0.28 -12.05 -6.54
CA ALA A 129 -1.43 -12.44 -7.36
C ALA A 129 -1.45 -13.95 -7.71
N SER A 130 -0.33 -14.65 -7.52
CA SER A 130 -0.19 -16.09 -7.74
C SER A 130 -0.15 -16.88 -6.42
N ALA A 131 -1.07 -16.58 -5.51
CA ALA A 131 -1.35 -17.42 -4.35
C ALA A 131 -2.86 -17.72 -4.28
N ALA A 132 -3.40 -18.26 -5.37
CA ALA A 132 -4.52 -19.18 -5.23
C ALA A 132 -3.98 -20.43 -4.49
N PRO A 133 -4.67 -20.94 -3.45
CA PRO A 133 -4.31 -22.23 -2.89
C PRO A 133 -4.45 -23.28 -3.99
N GLY A 134 -3.32 -23.82 -4.44
CA GLY A 134 -3.28 -25.04 -5.23
C GLY A 134 -3.76 -26.18 -4.35
N ASP A 135 -5.07 -26.35 -4.28
CA ASP A 135 -5.69 -27.58 -3.78
C ASP A 135 -5.36 -28.67 -4.81
N GLY A 136 -4.41 -29.53 -4.44
CA GLY A 136 -4.11 -30.73 -5.19
C GLY A 136 -5.26 -31.70 -5.06
N ALA A 137 -6.06 -31.85 -6.11
CA ALA A 137 -6.89 -33.03 -6.30
C ALA A 137 -6.97 -33.36 -7.79
N ALA A 138 -6.20 -34.38 -8.17
CA ALA A 138 -6.42 -35.12 -9.41
C ALA A 138 -7.85 -35.69 -9.42
N ARG A 139 -8.58 -35.48 -10.53
CA ARG A 139 -9.49 -36.47 -11.13
C ARG A 139 -10.03 -35.95 -12.46
N GLY A 140 -9.86 -36.76 -13.49
CA GLY A 140 -10.19 -36.41 -14.87
C GLY A 140 -11.69 -36.28 -15.12
N VAL A 141 -12.00 -35.46 -16.12
CA VAL A 141 -13.18 -35.60 -16.96
C VAL A 141 -12.77 -35.17 -18.38
N ASP A 142 -12.93 -36.12 -19.28
CA ASP A 142 -12.94 -36.16 -20.74
C ASP A 142 -12.93 -34.84 -21.56
N PRO A 143 -12.14 -34.78 -22.66
CA PRO A 143 -12.22 -33.74 -23.67
C PRO A 143 -13.10 -34.21 -24.85
N ALA A 144 -14.39 -33.91 -24.83
CA ALA A 144 -15.21 -33.91 -26.04
C ALA A 144 -16.48 -33.09 -25.87
N VAL A 145 -16.82 -32.34 -26.93
CA VAL A 145 -18.11 -31.65 -27.18
C VAL A 145 -18.26 -30.29 -26.46
N PHE A 146 -18.41 -29.13 -27.11
CA PHE A 146 -19.16 -28.73 -28.30
C PHE A 146 -18.41 -27.51 -28.93
N SER A 147 -17.95 -27.60 -30.18
CA SER A 147 -18.61 -27.04 -31.38
C SER A 147 -18.95 -25.54 -31.32
N SER A 148 -18.24 -24.78 -32.16
CA SER A 148 -18.43 -23.39 -32.62
C SER A 148 -19.84 -23.12 -33.23
N PRO A 149 -20.09 -22.05 -34.02
CA PRO A 149 -19.87 -20.59 -33.90
C PRO A 149 -21.17 -19.78 -34.22
N CYS A 150 -21.27 -18.48 -33.87
CA CYS A 150 -22.16 -17.51 -34.56
C CYS A 150 -21.55 -16.10 -34.46
N GLN A 151 -20.98 -15.56 -35.55
CA GLN A 151 -21.57 -14.59 -36.52
C GLN A 151 -21.66 -13.17 -35.94
N HIS A 152 -20.77 -12.24 -36.31
CA HIS A 152 -20.83 -11.40 -37.52
C HIS A 152 -22.17 -10.67 -37.67
N LEU A 153 -22.16 -9.35 -37.46
CA LEU A 153 -22.99 -8.46 -38.26
C LEU A 153 -22.34 -7.08 -38.43
N ASP A 154 -22.37 -6.68 -39.69
CA ASP A 154 -21.93 -5.50 -40.40
C ASP A 154 -22.58 -4.18 -39.91
N LEU A 155 -21.78 -3.10 -39.83
CA LEU A 155 -22.04 -1.83 -40.50
C LEU A 155 -20.75 -1.00 -40.63
#